data_AF-A0A2V8M6A9-F1
#
_entry.id   AF-A0A2V8M6A9-F1
#
_cell.length_a   1.000
_cell.length_b   1.000
_cell.length_c   1.000
_cell.angle_alpha   90.00
_cell.angle_beta   90.00
_cell.angle_gamma   90.00
#
_symmetry.space_group_name_H-M   'P 1'
#
loop_
_entity.id
_entity.type
_entity.pdbx_description
1 polymer ?
#
loop_
_entity_poly.entity_id
_entity_poly.type
_entity_poly.pdbx_seq_one_letter_code
_entity_poly.pdbx_strand_id
1 'polypeptide(L)'
;MQGTKKTVVLILILASFRLGTAVPVTGATNTKTDVPDVRTPALSEQAREDAALALIRFPWQKLKFQIVFMPPRHGFRAMIFPDKHRIEVYARPQDDTRLLAYDIAHELGHAIDVTRNTSETRKKWMKSRGINPATPWFGCNRCSDYSTPAGDFAETFALLLLGPGHFEGRIAPSPNANQIPELSSFFPEFRQKP
;
A
#
# COMPACT_ATOMS: atom_id res chain seq x y z
N MET A 1 28.80 45.27 -13.09
CA MET A 1 28.91 43.80 -13.18
C MET A 1 29.94 43.32 -12.16
N GLN A 2 29.59 42.25 -11.44
CA GLN A 2 30.48 41.29 -10.76
C GLN A 2 31.11 41.64 -9.40
N GLY A 3 31.12 40.60 -8.54
CA GLY A 3 31.56 40.55 -7.14
C GLY A 3 30.37 40.13 -6.26
N THR A 4 30.28 38.94 -5.64
CA THR A 4 31.33 38.09 -5.07
C THR A 4 30.76 36.68 -4.90
N LYS A 5 31.38 35.65 -5.50
CA LYS A 5 31.09 34.24 -5.18
C LYS A 5 32.05 33.78 -4.09
N LYS A 6 31.49 33.27 -2.99
CA LYS A 6 32.24 32.70 -1.87
C LYS A 6 32.77 31.31 -2.26
N THR A 7 34.09 31.17 -2.13
CA THR A 7 34.87 29.94 -2.26
C THR A 7 34.51 28.97 -1.12
N VAL A 8 34.19 27.72 -1.45
CA VAL A 8 34.18 26.60 -0.51
C VAL A 8 35.39 25.73 -0.82
N VAL A 9 36.20 25.52 0.21
CA VAL A 9 37.45 24.75 0.22
C VAL A 9 37.12 23.26 0.08
N LEU A 10 37.66 22.62 -0.96
CA LEU A 10 37.67 21.17 -1.10
C LEU A 10 38.99 20.63 -0.54
N ILE A 11 38.89 19.84 0.53
CA ILE A 11 40.01 19.17 1.18
C ILE A 11 40.51 18.06 0.24
N LEU A 12 41.74 18.21 -0.28
CA LEU A 12 42.49 17.16 -0.96
C LEU A 12 42.98 16.13 0.07
N ILE A 13 42.61 14.86 -0.14
CA ILE A 13 43.32 13.73 0.48
C ILE A 13 44.38 13.26 -0.52
N LEU A 14 45.64 13.43 -0.16
CA LEU A 14 46.80 12.85 -0.84
C LEU A 14 46.80 11.33 -0.64
N ALA A 15 46.80 10.58 -1.74
CA ALA A 15 47.24 9.19 -1.75
C ALA A 15 48.54 9.10 -2.57
N SER A 16 49.59 8.65 -1.89
CA SER A 16 50.96 8.55 -2.39
C SER A 16 51.09 7.58 -3.57
N PHE A 17 51.67 8.06 -4.67
CA PHE A 17 52.09 7.24 -5.80
C PHE A 17 53.38 6.48 -5.46
N ARG A 18 53.41 5.17 -5.67
CA ARG A 18 54.66 4.43 -5.90
C ARG A 18 54.84 4.26 -7.41
N LEU A 19 55.95 4.78 -7.94
CA LEU A 19 56.39 4.56 -9.31
C LEU A 19 56.83 3.09 -9.45
N GLY A 20 56.01 2.29 -10.12
CA GLY A 20 56.40 1.01 -10.70
C GLY A 20 56.67 1.18 -12.19
N THR A 21 57.80 0.70 -12.66
CA THR A 21 58.26 0.74 -14.06
C THR A 21 57.28 0.01 -14.98
N ALA A 22 56.74 0.71 -15.98
CA ALA A 22 55.87 0.14 -17.00
C ALA A 22 56.67 -0.67 -18.03
N VAL A 23 56.32 -1.94 -18.18
CA VAL A 23 56.72 -2.80 -19.30
C VAL A 23 55.52 -2.83 -20.27
N PRO A 24 55.71 -2.67 -21.60
CA PRO A 24 54.59 -2.76 -22.52
C PRO A 24 54.25 -4.24 -22.75
N VAL A 25 53.11 -4.71 -22.25
CA VAL A 25 52.52 -5.98 -22.67
C VAL A 25 51.34 -5.68 -23.58
N THR A 26 51.55 -5.99 -24.84
CA THR A 26 50.57 -6.03 -25.91
C THR A 26 49.50 -7.09 -25.62
N GLY A 27 48.22 -6.70 -25.70
CA GLY A 27 47.09 -7.60 -25.95
C GLY A 27 46.66 -8.54 -24.83
N ALA A 28 45.69 -8.11 -24.02
CA ALA A 28 44.76 -9.02 -23.35
C ALA A 28 43.37 -8.36 -23.31
N THR A 29 42.44 -8.96 -24.05
CA THR A 29 41.01 -8.67 -24.01
C THR A 29 40.49 -8.88 -22.59
N ASN A 30 40.09 -7.79 -21.92
CA ASN A 30 39.33 -7.86 -20.66
C ASN A 30 37.95 -8.46 -20.97
N THR A 31 37.86 -9.79 -20.90
CA THR A 31 36.59 -10.50 -20.79
C THR A 31 36.06 -10.24 -19.38
N LYS A 32 35.27 -9.17 -19.26
CA LYS A 32 34.37 -8.98 -18.13
C LYS A 32 33.42 -10.18 -18.14
N THR A 33 33.63 -11.11 -17.22
CA THR A 33 32.72 -12.21 -16.96
C THR A 33 31.36 -11.60 -16.60
N ASP A 34 30.44 -11.60 -17.56
CA ASP A 34 29.05 -11.24 -17.37
C ASP A 34 28.43 -12.36 -16.54
N VAL A 35 28.40 -12.19 -15.22
CA VAL A 35 27.56 -13.03 -14.36
C VAL A 35 26.14 -12.68 -14.75
N PRO A 36 25.31 -13.61 -15.26
CA PRO A 36 23.92 -13.32 -15.53
C PRO A 36 23.28 -12.85 -14.23
N ASP A 37 22.85 -11.60 -14.22
CA ASP A 37 22.02 -11.04 -13.16
C ASP A 37 20.74 -11.85 -13.16
N VAL A 38 20.64 -12.84 -12.27
CA VAL A 38 19.42 -13.61 -12.02
C VAL A 38 18.44 -12.70 -11.27
N ARG A 39 18.06 -11.58 -11.89
CA ARG A 39 16.84 -10.86 -11.53
C ARG A 39 15.71 -11.74 -12.03
N THR A 40 15.00 -12.36 -11.09
CA THR A 40 13.65 -12.85 -11.35
C THR A 40 12.92 -11.82 -12.22
N PRO A 41 12.39 -12.18 -13.40
CA PRO A 41 11.70 -11.23 -14.24
C PRO A 41 10.61 -10.53 -13.42
N ALA A 42 10.61 -9.21 -13.41
CA ALA A 42 9.52 -8.47 -12.80
C ALA A 42 8.22 -8.91 -13.49
N LEU A 43 7.18 -9.17 -12.69
CA LEU A 43 5.86 -9.48 -13.25
C LEU A 43 5.46 -8.37 -14.22
N SER A 44 4.83 -8.74 -15.33
CA SER A 44 4.10 -7.75 -16.14
C SER A 44 3.06 -7.06 -15.26
N GLU A 45 2.67 -5.84 -15.64
CA GLU A 45 1.64 -5.08 -14.92
C GLU A 45 0.37 -5.91 -14.74
N GLN A 46 -0.16 -6.50 -15.82
CA GLN A 46 -1.31 -7.38 -15.76
C GLN A 46 -1.11 -8.57 -14.80
N ALA A 47 0.03 -9.26 -14.87
CA ALA A 47 0.28 -10.42 -14.00
C ALA A 47 0.36 -10.02 -12.52
N ARG A 48 0.89 -8.83 -12.21
CA ARG A 48 0.94 -8.28 -10.86
C ARG A 48 -0.45 -7.94 -10.34
N GLU A 49 -1.29 -7.34 -11.18
CA GLU A 49 -2.67 -6.97 -10.86
C GLU A 49 -3.55 -8.20 -10.64
N ASP A 50 -3.47 -9.20 -11.51
CA ASP A 50 -4.15 -10.48 -11.37
C ASP A 50 -3.72 -11.19 -10.09
N ALA A 51 -2.42 -11.18 -9.78
CA ALA A 51 -1.89 -11.75 -8.55
C ALA A 51 -2.40 -11.00 -7.29
N ALA A 52 -2.57 -9.68 -7.36
CA ALA A 52 -3.13 -8.90 -6.26
C ALA A 52 -4.61 -9.25 -6.02
N LEU A 53 -5.40 -9.36 -7.09
CA LEU A 53 -6.80 -9.79 -7.02
C LEU A 53 -6.94 -11.22 -6.48
N ALA A 54 -6.01 -12.12 -6.82
CA ALA A 54 -6.01 -13.49 -6.33
C ALA A 54 -5.82 -13.59 -4.80
N LEU A 55 -5.23 -12.57 -4.16
CA LEU A 55 -5.11 -12.50 -2.69
C LEU A 55 -6.43 -12.10 -2.01
N ILE A 56 -7.40 -11.57 -2.75
CA ILE A 56 -8.70 -11.14 -2.21
C ILE A 56 -9.63 -12.35 -2.07
N ARG A 57 -9.44 -13.11 -0.98
CA ARG A 57 -10.27 -14.28 -0.62
C ARG A 57 -11.59 -13.89 0.05
N PHE A 58 -12.33 -12.98 -0.57
CA PHE A 58 -13.64 -12.49 -0.13
C PHE A 58 -14.56 -12.36 -1.35
N PRO A 59 -15.86 -12.72 -1.27
CA PRO A 59 -16.77 -12.72 -2.41
C PRO A 59 -17.25 -11.29 -2.75
N TRP A 60 -16.33 -10.39 -3.06
CA TRP A 60 -16.58 -8.96 -3.25
C TRP A 60 -17.53 -8.66 -4.42
N GLN A 61 -17.64 -9.54 -5.40
CA GLN A 61 -18.58 -9.39 -6.53
C GLN A 61 -20.04 -9.31 -6.06
N LYS A 62 -20.35 -9.83 -4.85
CA LYS A 62 -21.69 -9.68 -4.24
C LYS A 62 -22.01 -8.23 -3.87
N LEU A 63 -21.00 -7.38 -3.66
CA LEU A 63 -21.17 -5.94 -3.40
C LEU A 63 -21.53 -5.15 -4.65
N LYS A 64 -21.45 -5.77 -5.85
CA LYS A 64 -21.73 -5.13 -7.15
C LYS A 64 -20.80 -3.98 -7.53
N PHE A 65 -19.66 -3.84 -6.85
CA PHE A 65 -18.59 -2.95 -7.26
C PHE A 65 -17.76 -3.55 -8.38
N GLN A 66 -17.25 -2.70 -9.27
CA GLN A 66 -16.21 -3.03 -10.25
C GLN A 66 -14.86 -2.55 -9.73
N ILE A 67 -13.83 -3.37 -9.85
CA ILE A 67 -12.44 -2.97 -9.60
C ILE A 67 -11.79 -2.71 -10.96
N VAL A 68 -11.22 -1.51 -11.13
CA VAL A 68 -10.51 -1.13 -12.36
C VAL A 68 -9.12 -0.62 -12.02
N PHE A 69 -8.11 -1.11 -12.73
CA PHE A 69 -6.76 -0.59 -12.67
C PHE A 69 -6.62 0.61 -13.59
N MET A 70 -6.02 1.68 -13.07
CA MET A 70 -5.89 2.98 -13.69
C MET A 70 -4.40 3.39 -13.66
N PRO A 71 -3.95 4.25 -14.60
CA PRO A 71 -2.61 4.80 -14.54
C PRO A 71 -2.32 5.50 -13.20
N PRO A 72 -1.04 5.58 -12.77
CA PRO A 72 -0.65 6.23 -11.53
C PRO A 72 -1.24 7.63 -11.37
N ARG A 73 -1.76 7.92 -10.17
CA ARG A 73 -2.27 9.24 -9.80
C ARG A 73 -1.49 9.78 -8.60
N HIS A 74 -0.99 11.00 -8.72
CA HIS A 74 -0.26 11.63 -7.63
C HIS A 74 -1.16 11.81 -6.40
N GLY A 75 -0.68 11.36 -5.23
CA GLY A 75 -1.40 11.46 -3.95
C GLY A 75 -2.46 10.40 -3.69
N PHE A 76 -2.74 9.49 -4.64
CA PHE A 76 -3.77 8.44 -4.49
C PHE A 76 -3.21 7.06 -4.84
N ARG A 77 -3.60 6.04 -4.08
CA ARG A 77 -3.26 4.63 -4.37
C ARG A 77 -4.48 3.86 -4.84
N ALA A 78 -5.61 4.07 -4.19
CA ALA A 78 -6.91 3.64 -4.67
C ALA A 78 -7.97 4.66 -4.26
N MET A 79 -9.17 4.51 -4.82
CA MET A 79 -10.35 5.30 -4.47
C MET A 79 -11.63 4.53 -4.76
N ILE A 80 -12.54 4.50 -3.79
CA ILE A 80 -13.93 4.11 -3.99
C ILE A 80 -14.81 5.26 -4.52
N PHE A 81 -15.72 4.91 -5.44
CA PHE A 81 -16.77 5.77 -5.96
C PHE A 81 -18.13 5.08 -5.74
N PRO A 82 -18.76 5.29 -4.57
CA PRO A 82 -19.99 4.58 -4.20
C PRO A 82 -21.13 4.74 -5.21
N ASP A 83 -21.40 5.97 -5.66
CA ASP A 83 -22.48 6.25 -6.61
C ASP A 83 -22.29 5.54 -7.96
N LYS A 84 -21.04 5.24 -8.32
CA LYS A 84 -20.67 4.55 -9.58
C LYS A 84 -20.48 3.05 -9.39
N HIS A 85 -20.59 2.53 -8.17
CA HIS A 85 -20.22 1.16 -7.82
C HIS A 85 -18.85 0.78 -8.41
N ARG A 86 -17.85 1.64 -8.21
CA ARG A 86 -16.50 1.48 -8.79
C ARG A 86 -15.42 1.70 -7.75
N ILE A 87 -14.37 0.89 -7.80
CA ILE A 87 -13.11 1.06 -7.10
C ILE A 87 -12.03 1.24 -8.17
N GLU A 88 -11.30 2.34 -8.09
CA GLU A 88 -10.14 2.61 -8.94
C GLU A 88 -8.86 2.32 -8.17
N VAL A 89 -7.96 1.54 -8.77
CA VAL A 89 -6.63 1.26 -8.22
C VAL A 89 -5.59 1.93 -9.13
N TYR A 90 -4.85 2.88 -8.58
CA TYR A 90 -3.81 3.63 -9.29
C TYR A 90 -2.45 2.95 -9.13
N ALA A 91 -2.31 1.77 -9.72
CA ALA A 91 -1.14 0.91 -9.59
C ALA A 91 0.11 1.56 -10.19
N ARG A 92 1.25 1.42 -9.52
CA ARG A 92 2.55 1.91 -10.00
C ARG A 92 3.45 0.75 -10.42
N PRO A 93 4.39 0.96 -11.37
CA PRO A 93 5.31 -0.08 -11.80
C PRO A 93 6.12 -0.73 -10.67
N GLN A 94 6.43 0.04 -9.62
CA GLN A 94 7.20 -0.41 -8.47
C GLN A 94 6.37 -0.94 -7.30
N ASP A 95 5.03 -0.86 -7.37
CA ASP A 95 4.20 -1.40 -6.30
C ASP A 95 4.38 -2.92 -6.25
N ASP A 96 4.47 -3.49 -5.05
CA ASP A 96 4.44 -4.94 -4.89
C ASP A 96 2.99 -5.47 -4.88
N THR A 97 2.84 -6.75 -5.18
CA THR A 97 1.53 -7.42 -5.26
C THR A 97 0.74 -7.36 -3.96
N ARG A 98 1.41 -7.43 -2.79
CA ARG A 98 0.75 -7.43 -1.49
C ARG A 98 0.26 -6.03 -1.12
N LEU A 99 1.02 -4.99 -1.46
CA LEU A 99 0.61 -3.61 -1.31
C LEU A 99 -0.61 -3.28 -2.17
N LEU A 100 -0.65 -3.74 -3.44
CA LEU A 100 -1.84 -3.58 -4.27
C LEU A 100 -3.05 -4.32 -3.69
N ALA A 101 -2.87 -5.54 -3.19
CA ALA A 101 -3.93 -6.28 -2.53
C ALA A 101 -4.43 -5.55 -1.27
N TYR A 102 -3.53 -4.93 -0.50
CA TYR A 102 -3.89 -4.08 0.64
C TYR A 102 -4.74 -2.89 0.21
N ASP A 103 -4.34 -2.14 -0.83
CA ASP A 103 -5.12 -1.00 -1.32
C ASP A 103 -6.52 -1.45 -1.78
N ILE A 104 -6.61 -2.58 -2.50
CA ILE A 104 -7.90 -3.15 -2.92
C ILE A 104 -8.75 -3.54 -1.71
N ALA A 105 -8.15 -4.22 -0.73
CA ALA A 105 -8.86 -4.67 0.47
C ALA A 105 -9.39 -3.47 1.28
N HIS A 106 -8.58 -2.43 1.45
CA HIS A 106 -8.99 -1.19 2.09
C HIS A 106 -10.25 -0.60 1.42
N GLU A 107 -10.23 -0.42 0.09
CA GLU A 107 -11.40 0.13 -0.62
C GLU A 107 -12.62 -0.78 -0.56
N LEU A 108 -12.41 -2.10 -0.54
CA LEU A 108 -13.51 -3.05 -0.31
C LEU A 108 -14.11 -2.92 1.09
N GLY A 109 -13.31 -2.56 2.10
CA GLY A 109 -13.79 -2.21 3.43
C GLY A 109 -14.76 -1.02 3.38
N HIS A 110 -14.42 0.03 2.64
CA HIS A 110 -15.35 1.14 2.40
C HIS A 110 -16.60 0.71 1.62
N ALA A 111 -16.45 -0.17 0.62
CA ALA A 111 -17.58 -0.71 -0.14
C ALA A 111 -18.55 -1.48 0.77
N ILE A 112 -18.03 -2.25 1.72
CA ILE A 112 -18.83 -2.94 2.74
C ILE A 112 -19.55 -1.93 3.63
N ASP A 113 -18.84 -0.90 4.12
CA ASP A 113 -19.42 0.13 4.98
C ASP A 113 -20.62 0.81 4.30
N VAL A 114 -20.45 1.32 3.09
CA VAL A 114 -21.54 2.03 2.38
C VAL A 114 -22.69 1.10 1.97
N THR A 115 -22.42 -0.18 1.77
CA THR A 115 -23.44 -1.16 1.35
C THR A 115 -24.27 -1.68 2.52
N ARG A 116 -23.67 -1.80 3.72
CA ARG A 116 -24.24 -2.63 4.80
C ARG A 116 -24.32 -1.97 6.15
N ASN A 117 -23.46 -1.00 6.44
CA ASN A 117 -23.48 -0.38 7.75
C ASN A 117 -24.58 0.68 7.85
N THR A 118 -25.15 0.77 9.05
CA THR A 118 -26.05 1.83 9.46
C THR A 118 -25.36 2.71 10.50
N SER A 119 -26.00 3.81 10.88
CA SER A 119 -25.53 4.64 11.99
C SER A 119 -25.36 3.83 13.30
N GLU A 120 -26.21 2.84 13.53
CA GLU A 120 -26.17 1.98 14.72
C GLU A 120 -24.99 1.01 14.67
N THR A 121 -24.73 0.38 13.52
CA THR A 121 -23.59 -0.54 13.39
C THR A 121 -22.26 0.21 13.45
N ARG A 122 -22.19 1.42 12.87
CA ARG A 122 -21.05 2.33 12.99
C ARG A 122 -20.75 2.72 14.44
N LYS A 123 -21.79 3.06 15.22
CA LYS A 123 -21.62 3.32 16.67
C LYS A 123 -21.14 2.10 17.44
N LYS A 124 -21.63 0.89 17.09
CA LYS A 124 -21.14 -0.36 17.69
C LYS A 124 -19.65 -0.56 17.38
N TRP A 125 -19.24 -0.37 16.12
CA TRP A 125 -17.83 -0.42 15.73
C TRP A 125 -16.96 0.52 16.58
N MET A 126 -17.36 1.79 16.66
CA MET A 126 -16.65 2.80 17.45
C MET A 126 -16.51 2.38 18.91
N LYS A 127 -17.58 1.82 19.51
CA LYS A 127 -17.52 1.27 20.87
C LYS A 127 -16.50 0.14 21.00
N SER A 128 -16.52 -0.85 20.09
CA SER A 128 -15.59 -1.99 20.10
C SER A 128 -14.12 -1.55 19.90
N ARG A 129 -13.91 -0.43 19.20
CA ARG A 129 -12.59 0.16 18.95
C ARG A 129 -12.15 1.18 19.99
N GLY A 130 -13.01 1.52 20.97
CA GLY A 130 -12.71 2.56 21.97
C GLY A 130 -12.68 3.98 21.39
N ILE A 131 -13.33 4.20 20.25
CA ILE A 131 -13.42 5.50 19.58
C ILE A 131 -14.59 6.29 20.18
N ASN A 132 -14.38 7.57 20.46
CA ASN A 132 -15.42 8.47 20.98
C ASN A 132 -16.63 8.48 20.02
N PRO A 133 -17.85 8.13 20.45
CA PRO A 133 -19.04 8.08 19.59
C PRO A 133 -19.46 9.43 19.00
N ALA A 134 -18.94 10.55 19.51
CA ALA A 134 -19.14 11.88 18.93
C ALA A 134 -18.20 12.20 17.75
N THR A 135 -17.18 11.37 17.51
CA THR A 135 -16.27 11.53 16.37
C THR A 135 -17.03 11.31 15.06
N PRO A 136 -16.96 12.23 14.08
CA PRO A 136 -17.57 12.03 12.77
C PRO A 136 -17.07 10.73 12.12
N TRP A 137 -17.99 9.91 11.59
CA TRP A 137 -17.63 8.64 10.95
C TRP A 137 -16.72 8.83 9.75
N PHE A 138 -17.07 9.80 8.90
CA PHE A 138 -16.27 10.24 7.77
C PHE A 138 -15.46 11.49 8.13
N GLY A 139 -14.27 11.61 7.53
CA GLY A 139 -13.45 12.82 7.64
C GLY A 139 -13.93 13.95 6.73
N CYS A 140 -13.01 14.88 6.44
CA CYS A 140 -13.26 15.95 5.47
C CYS A 140 -13.06 15.46 4.03
N ASN A 141 -13.58 16.21 3.05
CA ASN A 141 -13.31 15.94 1.64
C ASN A 141 -11.80 16.04 1.35
N ARG A 142 -11.21 14.96 0.81
CA ARG A 142 -9.76 14.82 0.51
C ARG A 142 -8.83 14.82 1.74
N CYS A 143 -9.37 14.71 2.95
CA CYS A 143 -8.55 14.36 4.11
C CYS A 143 -8.07 12.91 3.99
N SER A 144 -6.93 12.60 4.60
CA SER A 144 -6.55 11.21 4.87
C SER A 144 -7.63 10.56 5.73
N ASP A 145 -8.08 9.38 5.34
CA ASP A 145 -9.11 8.63 6.02
C ASP A 145 -8.55 7.77 7.17
N TYR A 146 -7.24 7.54 7.22
CA TYR A 146 -6.55 6.78 8.28
C TYR A 146 -6.78 7.31 9.71
N SER A 147 -7.20 8.56 9.86
CA SER A 147 -7.55 9.16 11.16
C SER A 147 -9.06 9.23 11.39
N THR A 148 -9.86 8.41 10.70
CA THR A 148 -11.33 8.41 10.78
C THR A 148 -11.87 7.05 11.19
N PRO A 149 -13.07 6.97 11.81
CA PRO A 149 -13.73 5.70 12.09
C PRO A 149 -13.98 4.85 10.82
N ALA A 150 -14.35 5.49 9.71
CA ALA A 150 -14.53 4.80 8.42
C ALA A 150 -13.21 4.18 7.93
N GLY A 151 -12.10 4.91 8.01
CA GLY A 151 -10.78 4.39 7.66
C GLY A 151 -10.34 3.26 8.58
N ASP A 152 -10.57 3.35 9.89
CA ASP A 152 -10.28 2.22 10.81
C ASP A 152 -11.10 0.96 10.49
N PHE A 153 -12.35 1.12 10.05
CA PHE A 153 -13.17 0.02 9.56
C PHE A 153 -12.56 -0.64 8.32
N ALA A 154 -12.16 0.17 7.33
CA ALA A 154 -11.52 -0.30 6.10
C ALA A 154 -10.16 -0.96 6.35
N GLU A 155 -9.32 -0.35 7.17
CA GLU A 155 -8.02 -0.86 7.60
C GLU A 155 -8.13 -2.20 8.33
N THR A 156 -9.12 -2.32 9.21
CA THR A 156 -9.36 -3.58 9.92
C THR A 156 -9.84 -4.67 8.97
N PHE A 157 -10.70 -4.35 8.00
CA PHE A 157 -11.09 -5.32 6.99
C PHE A 157 -9.89 -5.82 6.18
N ALA A 158 -8.99 -4.91 5.75
CA ALA A 158 -7.78 -5.27 5.03
C ALA A 158 -6.86 -6.18 5.86
N LEU A 159 -6.67 -5.86 7.15
CA LEU A 159 -5.91 -6.68 8.09
C LEU A 159 -6.51 -8.08 8.27
N LEU A 160 -7.83 -8.18 8.45
CA LEU A 160 -8.51 -9.46 8.63
C LEU A 160 -8.45 -10.33 7.36
N LEU A 161 -8.51 -9.71 6.18
CA LEU A 161 -8.46 -10.42 4.90
C LEU A 161 -7.06 -10.93 4.58
N LEU A 162 -6.03 -10.09 4.75
CA LEU A 162 -4.67 -10.38 4.27
C LEU A 162 -3.73 -10.87 5.37
N GLY A 163 -4.15 -10.81 6.63
CA GLY A 163 -3.32 -11.06 7.80
C GLY A 163 -2.37 -9.89 8.10
N PRO A 164 -1.48 -10.05 9.09
CA PRO A 164 -0.55 -9.00 9.47
C PRO A 164 0.38 -8.60 8.31
N GLY A 165 0.80 -7.34 8.30
CA GLY A 165 1.79 -6.82 7.35
C GLY A 165 1.61 -5.33 7.05
N HIS A 166 0.38 -4.88 6.81
CA HIS A 166 0.05 -3.48 6.55
C HIS A 166 -1.15 -3.04 7.40
N PHE A 167 -1.01 -1.90 8.07
CA PHE A 167 -2.05 -1.18 8.79
C PHE A 167 -1.57 0.26 9.02
N GLU A 168 -2.21 1.21 8.35
CA GLU A 168 -1.91 2.65 8.38
C GLU A 168 -2.85 3.45 9.30
N GLY A 169 -3.89 2.80 9.84
CA GLY A 169 -4.87 3.41 10.75
C GLY A 169 -4.23 4.11 11.96
N ARG A 170 -4.72 5.32 12.29
CA ARG A 170 -4.15 6.22 13.32
C ARG A 170 -5.13 6.62 14.41
N ILE A 171 -6.43 6.42 14.20
CA ILE A 171 -7.46 6.76 15.19
C ILE A 171 -7.49 5.76 16.35
N ALA A 172 -7.07 4.52 16.11
CA ALA A 172 -6.93 3.47 17.11
C ALA A 172 -5.75 2.55 16.72
N PRO A 173 -5.08 1.89 17.69
CA PRO A 173 -4.02 0.93 17.39
C PRO A 173 -4.53 -0.23 16.53
N SER A 174 -3.63 -0.87 15.76
CA SER A 174 -3.96 -2.08 15.00
C SER A 174 -4.67 -3.12 15.89
N PRO A 175 -5.78 -3.73 15.42
CA PRO A 175 -6.51 -4.73 16.18
C PRO A 175 -5.62 -5.82 16.77
N ASN A 176 -5.73 -6.03 18.08
CA ASN A 176 -5.03 -7.13 18.76
C ASN A 176 -5.87 -8.42 18.75
N ALA A 177 -5.24 -9.54 19.15
CA ALA A 177 -5.86 -10.86 19.15
C ALA A 177 -7.19 -10.93 19.95
N ASN A 178 -7.35 -10.13 21.01
CA ASN A 178 -8.57 -10.12 21.81
C ASN A 178 -9.72 -9.38 21.11
N GLN A 179 -9.42 -8.42 20.24
CA GLN A 179 -10.41 -7.65 19.49
C GLN A 179 -10.86 -8.37 18.21
N ILE A 180 -9.97 -9.15 17.58
CA ILE A 180 -10.24 -9.82 16.29
C ILE A 180 -11.57 -10.60 16.26
N PRO A 181 -11.94 -11.42 17.28
CA PRO A 181 -13.21 -12.15 17.25
C PRO A 181 -14.44 -11.24 17.18
N GLU A 182 -14.46 -10.14 17.95
CA GLU A 182 -15.56 -9.18 17.95
C GLU A 182 -15.60 -8.40 16.62
N LEU A 183 -14.46 -7.90 16.14
CA LEU A 183 -14.39 -7.10 14.91
C LEU A 183 -14.72 -7.94 13.67
N SER A 184 -14.34 -9.22 13.65
CA SER A 184 -14.70 -10.15 12.56
C SER A 184 -16.21 -10.37 12.46
N SER A 185 -16.97 -10.15 13.53
CA SER A 185 -18.43 -10.31 13.50
C SER A 185 -19.14 -9.31 12.59
N PHE A 186 -18.50 -8.17 12.29
CA PHE A 186 -18.98 -7.16 11.33
C PHE A 186 -18.84 -7.61 9.87
N PHE A 187 -18.09 -8.69 9.62
CA PHE A 187 -17.78 -9.22 8.29
C PHE A 187 -18.19 -10.70 8.21
N PRO A 188 -19.50 -11.01 8.17
CA PRO A 188 -20.00 -12.38 8.31
C PRO A 188 -19.48 -13.35 7.23
N GLU A 189 -19.04 -12.86 6.07
CA GLU A 189 -18.46 -13.67 5.00
C GLU A 189 -17.14 -14.32 5.37
N PHE A 190 -16.37 -13.75 6.31
CA PHE A 190 -15.15 -14.41 6.80
C PHE A 190 -15.45 -15.73 7.55
N ARG A 191 -16.70 -15.94 7.97
CA ARG A 191 -17.14 -17.18 8.63
C ARG A 191 -17.62 -18.25 7.64
N GLN A 192 -17.79 -17.90 6.37
CA GLN A 192 -18.15 -18.89 5.35
C GLN A 192 -16.86 -19.62 4.95
N LYS A 193 -16.61 -20.79 5.57
CA LYS A 193 -15.64 -21.74 5.01
C LYS A 193 -16.08 -22.09 3.57
N PRO A 194 -15.14 -22.20 2.62
CA PRO A 194 -15.46 -22.73 1.30
C PRO A 194 -16.06 -24.14 1.40
#